data_AF-A0A3D5PBT4-F1
#
_entry.id   AF-A0A3D5PBT4-F1
#
_cell.length_a   1.000
_cell.length_b   1.000
_cell.length_c   1.000
_cell.angle_alpha   90.00
_cell.angle_beta   90.00
_cell.angle_gamma   90.00
#
_symmetry.space_group_name_H-M   'P 1'
#
loop_
_entity.id
_entity.type
_entity.pdbx_description
1 polymer ?
#
loop_
_entity_poly.entity_id
_entity_poly.type
_entity_poly.pdbx_seq_one_letter_code
_entity_poly.pdbx_strand_id
1 'polypeptide(L)'
;MAPKTPFTFSAVSYLINKSGDDKVCYREKIVFEQTFSQNRTYKFRPVKRTAYMTEAEQAQYDRKMMEHAGKILSCYLSAGGNENTHGKP
;
A
#
# COMPACT_ATOMS: atom_id res chain seq x y z
N MET A 1 -36.69 -13.78 16.05
CA MET A 1 -36.17 -12.78 15.08
C MET A 1 -35.05 -13.46 14.30
N ALA A 2 -35.08 -13.43 12.97
CA ALA A 2 -33.96 -13.95 12.17
C ALA A 2 -32.69 -13.12 12.43
N PRO A 3 -31.49 -13.72 12.49
CA PRO A 3 -30.26 -12.96 12.63
C PRO A 3 -30.17 -11.98 11.47
N LYS A 4 -30.10 -10.67 11.74
CA LYS A 4 -29.74 -9.69 10.70
C LYS A 4 -28.33 -10.03 10.24
N THR A 5 -28.16 -10.24 8.95
CA THR A 5 -26.84 -10.42 8.35
C THR A 5 -25.96 -9.25 8.78
N PRO A 6 -24.81 -9.48 9.41
CA PRO A 6 -23.94 -8.40 9.85
C PRO A 6 -23.43 -7.62 8.64
N PHE A 7 -23.31 -6.30 8.77
CA PHE A 7 -22.76 -5.48 7.70
C PHE A 7 -21.31 -5.87 7.46
N THR A 8 -20.95 -6.11 6.20
CA THR A 8 -19.58 -6.44 5.79
C THR A 8 -19.05 -5.45 4.77
N PHE A 9 -17.77 -5.12 4.85
CA PHE A 9 -17.05 -4.41 3.78
C PHE A 9 -15.76 -5.14 3.42
N SER A 10 -15.22 -4.88 2.23
CA SER A 10 -13.93 -5.42 1.79
C SER A 10 -12.91 -4.29 1.61
N ALA A 11 -11.75 -4.43 2.24
CA ALA A 11 -10.55 -3.67 1.90
C ALA A 11 -9.73 -4.46 0.87
N VAL A 12 -9.29 -3.81 -0.20
CA VAL A 12 -8.44 -4.43 -1.22
C VAL A 12 -7.18 -3.59 -1.37
N SER A 13 -6.02 -4.22 -1.25
CA SER A 13 -4.73 -3.58 -1.52
C SER A 13 -4.16 -4.10 -2.83
N TYR A 14 -3.53 -3.19 -3.58
CA TYR A 14 -2.93 -3.46 -4.88
C TYR A 14 -1.69 -2.60 -5.09
N LEU A 15 -0.82 -3.02 -6.00
CA LEU A 15 0.35 -2.33 -6.47
C LEU A 15 0.14 -1.95 -7.94
N ILE A 16 0.57 -0.75 -8.32
CA ILE A 16 0.57 -0.31 -9.73
C ILE A 16 2.01 -0.25 -10.22
N ASN A 17 2.33 -1.00 -11.27
CA ASN A 17 3.64 -0.94 -11.91
C ASN A 17 3.73 0.22 -12.90
N LYS A 18 4.08 1.42 -12.41
CA LYS A 18 4.27 2.61 -13.25
C LYS A 18 5.59 2.63 -14.04
N SER A 19 6.47 1.66 -13.81
CA SER A 19 7.79 1.59 -14.45
C SER A 19 7.78 0.76 -15.74
N GLY A 20 6.62 0.27 -16.17
CA GLY A 20 6.50 -0.63 -17.32
C GLY A 20 5.11 -0.57 -17.95
N ASP A 21 4.32 -1.61 -17.75
CA ASP A 21 3.06 -1.90 -18.46
C ASP A 21 1.80 -1.35 -17.78
N ASP A 22 1.94 -0.47 -16.78
CA ASP A 22 0.85 0.10 -15.97
C ASP A 22 -0.10 -0.96 -15.37
N LYS A 23 0.38 -2.20 -15.21
CA LYS A 23 -0.42 -3.29 -14.67
C LYS A 23 -0.69 -3.09 -13.18
N VAL A 24 -1.91 -3.44 -12.80
CA VAL A 24 -2.37 -3.52 -11.41
C VAL A 24 -2.18 -4.95 -10.91
N CYS A 25 -1.38 -5.10 -9.85
CA CYS A 25 -1.18 -6.36 -9.16
C CYS A 25 -1.90 -6.33 -7.82
N TYR A 26 -2.90 -7.18 -7.63
CA TYR A 26 -3.60 -7.31 -6.35
C TYR A 26 -2.69 -7.96 -5.31
N ARG A 27 -2.61 -7.38 -4.12
CA ARG A 27 -1.78 -7.89 -3.03
C ARG A 27 -2.63 -8.74 -2.09
N GLU A 28 -3.68 -8.15 -1.53
CA GLU A 28 -4.60 -8.86 -0.64
C GLU A 28 -6.00 -8.23 -0.63
N LYS A 29 -6.98 -9.04 -0.27
CA LYS A 29 -8.34 -8.61 0.08
C LYS A 29 -8.68 -9.08 1.48
N ILE A 30 -9.15 -8.16 2.31
CA ILE A 30 -9.60 -8.44 3.68
C ILE A 30 -11.09 -8.08 3.77
N VAL A 31 -11.91 -9.05 4.16
CA VAL A 31 -13.32 -8.83 4.47
C VAL A 31 -13.44 -8.56 5.96
N PHE A 32 -14.10 -7.45 6.29
CA PHE A 32 -14.40 -7.05 7.65
C PHE A 32 -15.88 -7.19 7.92
N GLU A 33 -16.22 -7.68 9.10
CA GLU A 33 -17.57 -7.77 9.61
C GLU A 33 -17.79 -6.78 10.75
N GLN A 34 -18.92 -6.07 10.70
CA GLN A 34 -19.35 -5.19 11.76
C GLN A 34 -19.90 -6.00 12.93
N THR A 35 -19.29 -5.82 14.09
CA THR A 35 -19.71 -6.43 15.36
C THR A 35 -20.12 -5.34 16.34
N PHE A 36 -21.21 -5.58 17.06
CA PHE A 36 -21.61 -4.71 18.17
C PHE A 36 -20.82 -5.10 19.42
N SER A 37 -20.09 -4.15 20.00
CA SER A 37 -19.27 -4.37 21.19
C SER A 37 -20.06 -4.01 22.46
N GLN A 38 -19.71 -4.62 23.59
CA GLN A 38 -20.41 -4.45 24.87
C GLN A 38 -20.47 -2.98 25.35
N ASN A 39 -19.49 -2.16 24.95
CA ASN A 39 -19.44 -0.71 25.17
C ASN A 39 -20.35 0.11 24.24
N ARG A 40 -21.33 -0.53 23.59
CA ARG A 40 -22.26 0.09 22.62
C ARG A 40 -21.59 0.76 21.42
N THR A 41 -20.36 0.35 21.06
CA THR A 41 -19.69 0.80 19.84
C THR A 41 -19.68 -0.28 18.78
N TYR A 42 -19.69 0.12 17.51
CA TYR A 42 -19.45 -0.79 16.40
C TYR A 42 -17.94 -1.00 16.23
N LYS A 43 -17.52 -2.25 16.05
CA LYS A 43 -16.14 -2.64 15.75
C LYS A 43 -16.12 -3.50 14.51
N PHE A 44 -15.16 -3.25 13.63
CA PHE A 44 -14.94 -4.07 12.45
C PHE A 44 -13.85 -5.09 12.71
N ARG A 45 -14.15 -6.37 12.48
CA ARG A 45 -13.20 -7.46 12.68
C ARG A 45 -12.91 -8.14 11.35
N PRO A 46 -11.65 -8.46 11.03
CA PRO A 46 -11.35 -9.23 9.83
C PRO A 46 -11.92 -10.64 9.98
N VAL A 47 -12.74 -11.06 9.02
CA VAL A 47 -13.36 -12.40 9.00
C VAL A 47 -12.82 -13.28 7.87
N LYS A 48 -12.22 -12.67 6.85
CA LYS A 48 -11.58 -13.39 5.75
C LYS A 48 -10.42 -12.58 5.18
N ARG A 49 -9.30 -13.25 4.93
CA ARG A 49 -8.15 -12.70 4.21
C ARG A 49 -7.88 -13.58 3.00
N THR A 50 -7.76 -12.95 1.84
CA THR A 50 -7.32 -13.59 0.59
C THR A 50 -6.04 -12.90 0.17
N ALA A 51 -4.92 -13.62 0.23
CA ALA A 51 -3.66 -13.16 -0.35
C ALA A 51 -3.65 -13.53 -1.83
N TYR A 52 -3.41 -12.55 -2.70
CA TYR A 52 -3.25 -12.76 -4.14
C TYR A 52 -1.77 -12.80 -4.54
N MET A 53 -0.92 -12.20 -3.71
CA MET A 53 0.54 -12.30 -3.81
C MET A 53 1.11 -13.00 -2.60
N THR A 54 2.08 -13.88 -2.85
CA THR A 54 2.91 -14.50 -1.83
C THR A 54 3.77 -13.46 -1.12
N GLU A 55 4.24 -13.76 0.09
CA GLU A 55 5.16 -12.88 0.82
C GLU A 55 6.47 -12.63 0.06
N ALA A 56 6.96 -13.64 -0.66
CA ALA A 56 8.15 -13.53 -1.49
C ALA A 56 7.97 -12.52 -2.64
N GLU A 57 6.83 -12.56 -3.32
CA GLU A 57 6.50 -11.59 -4.37
C GLU A 57 6.37 -10.18 -3.79
N GLN A 58 5.67 -10.03 -2.65
CA GLN A 58 5.52 -8.74 -1.97
C GLN A 58 6.89 -8.13 -1.63
N ALA A 59 7.78 -8.92 -1.03
CA ALA A 59 9.12 -8.49 -0.69
C ALA A 59 9.94 -8.05 -1.92
N GLN A 60 9.76 -8.72 -3.06
CA GLN A 60 10.43 -8.33 -4.31
C GLN A 60 9.94 -6.97 -4.81
N TYR A 61 8.64 -6.70 -4.76
CA TYR A 61 8.08 -5.40 -5.13
C TYR A 61 8.50 -4.30 -4.15
N ASP A 62 8.47 -4.57 -2.85
CA ASP A 62 8.89 -3.62 -1.82
C ASP A 62 10.36 -3.22 -2.01
N ARG A 63 11.23 -4.19 -2.32
CA ARG A 63 12.64 -3.94 -2.65
C ARG A 63 12.78 -3.03 -3.88
N LYS A 64 12.05 -3.30 -4.96
CA LYS A 64 12.08 -2.47 -6.17
C LYS A 64 11.62 -1.03 -5.89
N MET A 65 10.55 -0.86 -5.10
CA MET A 65 10.07 0.47 -4.70
C MET A 65 11.11 1.23 -3.90
N MET A 66 11.75 0.59 -2.90
CA MET A 66 12.79 1.22 -2.10
C MET A 66 14.02 1.60 -2.94
N GLU A 67 14.44 0.72 -3.85
CA GLU A 67 15.60 0.97 -4.71
C GLU A 67 15.35 2.16 -5.66
N HIS A 68 14.12 2.27 -6.20
CA HIS A 68 13.72 3.42 -7.01
C HIS A 68 13.64 4.72 -6.19
N ALA A 69 13.06 4.67 -4.99
CA ALA A 69 13.03 5.83 -4.07
C ALA A 69 14.45 6.31 -3.73
N GLY A 70 15.38 5.37 -3.48
CA GLY A 70 16.80 5.66 -3.26
C GLY A 70 17.46 6.34 -4.46
N LYS A 71 17.19 5.87 -5.68
CA LYS A 71 17.70 6.51 -6.91
C LYS A 71 17.18 7.93 -7.08
N ILE A 72 15.88 8.16 -6.90
CA ILE A 72 15.29 9.51 -6.97
C ILE A 72 15.94 10.44 -5.95
N LEU A 73 16.06 9.98 -4.69
CA LEU A 73 16.70 10.75 -3.64
C LEU A 73 18.16 11.06 -3.98
N SER A 74 18.91 10.07 -4.48
CA SER A 74 20.29 10.25 -4.92
C SER A 74 20.41 11.27 -6.05
N CYS A 75 19.54 11.22 -7.06
CA CYS A 75 19.50 12.20 -8.14
C CYS A 75 19.20 13.61 -7.61
N TYR A 76 18.22 13.74 -6.72
CA TYR A 76 17.87 15.02 -6.10
C TYR A 76 19.04 15.62 -5.31
N LEU A 77 19.69 14.82 -4.47
CA LEU A 77 20.83 15.26 -3.66
C LEU A 77 22.07 15.57 -4.52
N SER A 78 22.26 14.85 -5.62
CA SER A 78 23.37 15.10 -6.56
C SER A 78 23.13 16.34 -7.42
N ALA A 79 21.87 16.66 -7.73
CA ALA A 79 21.50 17.87 -8.47
C ALA A 79 21.65 19.15 -7.63
N GLY A 80 21.44 19.08 -6.30
CA GLY A 80 21.66 20.19 -5.37
C GLY A 80 23.13 20.50 -5.06
N GLY A 81 24.08 19.71 -5.58
CA GLY A 81 25.52 19.90 -5.37
C GLY A 81 26.19 20.88 -6.33
N ASN A 82 25.47 21.44 -7.31
CA ASN A 82 26.06 22.27 -8.38
C ASN A 82 25.48 23.70 -8.48
N GLU A 83 24.90 24.24 -7.40
CA GLU A 83 24.42 25.63 -7.34
C GLU A 83 25.20 26.50 -6.33
N ASN A 84 26.49 26.21 -6.10
CA ASN A 84 27.32 27.02 -5.20
C ASN A 84 28.71 27.36 -5.76
N THR A 85 28.86 27.53 -7.07
CA THR A 85 30.07 28.14 -7.64
C THR A 85 29.76 29.15 -8.73
N HIS A 86 29.98 30.42 -8.37
CA HIS A 86 30.35 31.58 -9.19
C HIS A 86 29.34 32.19 -10.18
N GLY A 87 29.02 33.46 -9.92
CA GLY A 87 28.65 34.40 -10.98
C GLY A 87 27.83 35.62 -10.56
N LYS A 88 28.37 36.52 -9.72
CA LYS A 88 28.07 37.96 -9.90
C LYS A 88 28.67 38.39 -11.24
N PRO A 89 27.94 39.17 -12.05
CA PRO A 89 28.01 40.63 -11.93
C PRO A 89 26.73 41.25 -11.37
#